data_AF-A0A660V381-F1
#
_entry.id   AF-A0A660V381-F1
#
_cell.length_a   1.000
_cell.length_b   1.000
_cell.length_c   1.000
_cell.angle_alpha   90.00
_cell.angle_beta   90.00
_cell.angle_gamma   90.00
#
_symmetry.space_group_name_H-M   'P 1'
#
loop_
_entity.id
_entity.type
_entity.pdbx_description
1 polymer ?
#
loop_
_entity_poly.entity_id
_entity_poly.type
_entity_poly.pdbx_seq_one_letter_code
_entity_poly.pdbx_strand_id
1 'polypeptide(L)'
;MRRLAVMLALIGFASFLTAQDEEEDPRIKQAVKRAVAWLKSQQKPDGHWEYNPDRPFKLDIVMYEGCTALALFALLKGGVDPDEDCIKKGFEYLEKHPPKHTYSVACYVLALDALYEARFKKRMKKKLEKKGRKSMTAVIDETYNPKKDVKKWAPKDLAKLKELIKWLVQHRTQRVWRYPPHGEDMSNTQYAVLALAVALRRGIPVPKEVFVKIAEYCIEAQEKDGPEVPWFPVPLADKPIKVLKKLEKKIEREIAKFTRAARRSKQKVTREDIKRLRTSVVRESADKIFRGEKKKMYARGWCYMFTEKNLQQFEWRLMITGAMTTSGIAALCVCKRALEGTPEWRRLKNKVEQGIRDGAAWIAHHFTVTANPVGKLYPGGKKGKKPSRPAIHHFYYLYGLERSGILGLIPKFGKHDWFKEGAEYLLSCQHSDGHWDAGPYGTSGPVPDTCWAILFLKKATTPIVRVPRDVATGLAEWFKKRK
;
A
#
# COMPACT_ATOMS: atom_id res chain seq x y z
N MET A 1 26.88 -31.36 -30.70
CA MET A 1 25.79 -30.43 -31.07
C MET A 1 24.44 -31.03 -30.68
N ARG A 2 23.54 -30.20 -30.15
CA ARG A 2 22.07 -30.40 -29.95
C ARG A 2 21.58 -31.38 -28.87
N ARG A 3 21.52 -30.81 -27.65
CA ARG A 3 20.42 -30.81 -26.67
C ARG A 3 19.35 -31.91 -26.81
N LEU A 4 19.43 -32.87 -25.88
CA LEU A 4 18.41 -33.85 -25.56
C LEU A 4 17.22 -33.24 -24.79
N ALA A 5 16.05 -33.84 -25.07
CA ALA A 5 14.90 -34.05 -24.19
C ALA A 5 14.12 -32.83 -23.68
N VAL A 6 12.87 -32.67 -24.14
CA VAL A 6 11.67 -33.16 -23.42
C VAL A 6 10.49 -33.11 -24.40
N MET A 7 10.02 -34.30 -24.80
CA MET A 7 8.73 -34.55 -25.44
C MET A 7 8.12 -35.75 -24.70
N LEU A 8 6.89 -35.63 -24.21
CA LEU A 8 5.90 -36.68 -23.86
C LEU A 8 4.72 -35.94 -23.17
N ALA A 9 3.55 -35.79 -23.79
CA ALA A 9 2.42 -36.74 -23.97
C ALA A 9 1.37 -36.58 -22.83
N LEU A 10 0.19 -36.01 -23.13
CA LEU A 10 -1.13 -36.67 -23.41
C LEU A 10 -1.84 -37.08 -22.09
N ILE A 11 -3.08 -36.74 -21.73
CA ILE A 11 -4.40 -36.79 -22.41
C ILE A 11 -5.47 -36.04 -21.57
N GLY A 12 -6.49 -35.52 -22.25
CA GLY A 12 -7.87 -35.40 -21.76
C GLY A 12 -8.49 -34.00 -21.89
N PHE A 13 -9.74 -33.82 -22.27
CA PHE A 13 -10.31 -32.47 -22.46
C PHE A 13 -11.42 -32.21 -21.44
N ALA A 14 -11.73 -30.91 -21.28
CA ALA A 14 -12.91 -30.32 -20.66
C ALA A 14 -12.93 -30.24 -19.11
N SER A 15 -13.27 -29.03 -18.65
CA SER A 15 -13.75 -28.67 -17.29
C SER A 15 -12.78 -28.09 -16.24
N PHE A 16 -11.52 -27.76 -16.53
CA PHE A 16 -10.57 -27.34 -15.47
C PHE A 16 -9.82 -26.01 -15.65
N LEU A 17 -10.31 -25.09 -16.49
CA LEU A 17 -9.86 -23.68 -16.47
C LEU A 17 -10.36 -22.89 -15.25
N THR A 18 -10.88 -23.56 -14.23
CA THR A 18 -11.36 -22.99 -12.95
C THR A 18 -10.27 -22.85 -11.89
N ALA A 19 -9.02 -23.18 -12.20
CA ALA A 19 -7.94 -23.20 -11.22
C ALA A 19 -7.05 -21.96 -11.32
N GLN A 20 -7.57 -20.78 -10.94
CA GLN A 20 -6.74 -19.65 -10.50
C GLN A 20 -7.55 -18.47 -9.92
N ASP A 21 -8.64 -18.76 -9.21
CA ASP A 21 -8.92 -18.02 -7.99
C ASP A 21 -8.33 -18.87 -6.86
N GLU A 22 -7.06 -18.65 -6.49
CA GLU A 22 -6.65 -19.05 -5.15
C GLU A 22 -7.44 -18.11 -4.22
N GLU A 23 -8.53 -18.66 -3.67
CA GLU A 23 -9.49 -17.97 -2.83
C GLU A 23 -8.76 -17.10 -1.81
N GLU A 24 -9.07 -15.81 -1.82
CA GLU A 24 -8.87 -14.97 -0.65
C GLU A 24 -9.37 -15.75 0.57
N ASP A 25 -8.51 -15.88 1.59
CA ASP A 25 -8.81 -16.64 2.81
C ASP A 25 -10.27 -16.38 3.23
N PRO A 26 -11.13 -17.41 3.28
CA PRO A 26 -12.55 -17.22 3.57
C PRO A 26 -12.79 -16.45 4.87
N ARG A 27 -11.89 -16.57 5.85
CA ARG A 27 -11.93 -15.83 7.12
C ARG A 27 -11.74 -14.32 6.87
N ILE A 28 -10.77 -13.95 6.03
CA ILE A 28 -10.54 -12.56 5.62
C ILE A 28 -11.74 -12.01 4.87
N LYS A 29 -12.26 -12.78 3.89
CA LYS A 29 -13.44 -12.37 3.11
C LYS A 29 -14.65 -12.11 4.01
N GLN A 30 -14.90 -12.99 4.98
CA GLN A 30 -16.00 -12.84 5.93
C GLN A 30 -15.79 -11.65 6.88
N ALA A 31 -14.57 -11.48 7.39
CA ALA A 31 -14.23 -10.34 8.25
C ALA A 31 -14.46 -9.00 7.54
N VAL A 32 -13.96 -8.86 6.30
CA VAL A 32 -14.18 -7.66 5.49
C VAL A 32 -15.67 -7.44 5.20
N LYS A 33 -16.44 -8.49 4.93
CA LYS A 33 -17.89 -8.38 4.71
C LYS A 33 -18.61 -7.78 5.93
N ARG A 34 -18.30 -8.26 7.14
CA ARG A 34 -18.87 -7.72 8.39
C ARG A 34 -18.46 -6.26 8.60
N ALA A 35 -17.19 -5.96 8.42
CA ALA A 35 -16.66 -4.60 8.55
C ALA A 35 -17.28 -3.60 7.56
N VAL A 36 -17.52 -4.02 6.32
CA VAL A 36 -18.23 -3.23 5.31
C VAL A 36 -19.68 -2.98 5.73
N ALA A 37 -20.37 -3.99 6.26
CA ALA A 37 -21.74 -3.84 6.72
C ALA A 37 -21.81 -2.84 7.89
N TRP A 38 -20.93 -2.98 8.88
CA TRP A 38 -20.82 -2.05 9.99
C TRP A 38 -20.47 -0.63 9.52
N LEU A 39 -19.49 -0.48 8.63
CA LEU A 39 -19.09 0.84 8.15
C LEU A 39 -20.22 1.54 7.39
N LYS A 40 -21.05 0.80 6.64
CA LYS A 40 -22.26 1.35 6.01
C LYS A 40 -23.29 1.79 7.06
N SER A 41 -23.45 1.07 8.17
CA SER A 41 -24.37 1.47 9.24
C SER A 41 -23.93 2.72 10.01
N GLN A 42 -22.65 3.09 9.93
CA GLN A 42 -22.14 4.34 10.52
C GLN A 42 -22.37 5.58 9.65
N GLN A 43 -22.86 5.43 8.41
CA GLN A 43 -23.11 6.56 7.52
C GLN A 43 -24.24 7.44 8.06
N LYS A 44 -24.02 8.75 8.12
CA LYS A 44 -25.04 9.72 8.53
C LYS A 44 -26.08 9.98 7.42
N PRO A 45 -27.26 10.54 7.75
CA PRO A 45 -28.34 10.75 6.78
C PRO A 45 -27.94 11.56 5.54
N ASP A 46 -27.05 12.54 5.70
CA ASP A 46 -26.49 13.41 4.65
C ASP A 46 -25.31 12.78 3.89
N GLY A 47 -24.90 11.56 4.25
CA GLY A 47 -23.92 10.75 3.53
C GLY A 47 -22.51 10.72 4.13
N HIS A 48 -22.21 11.48 5.18
CA HIS A 48 -20.86 11.56 5.75
C HIS A 48 -20.58 10.51 6.83
N TRP A 49 -19.30 10.42 7.22
CA TRP A 49 -18.82 9.66 8.37
C TRP A 49 -18.09 10.58 9.34
N GLU A 50 -18.18 10.26 10.63
CA GLU A 50 -17.61 11.06 11.71
C GLU A 50 -16.42 10.36 12.37
N TYR A 51 -15.59 11.13 13.07
CA TYR A 51 -14.62 10.61 14.02
C TYR A 51 -15.27 10.43 15.39
N ASN A 52 -14.68 9.62 16.26
CA ASN A 52 -15.07 9.58 17.66
C ASN A 52 -14.68 10.92 18.35
N PRO A 53 -15.60 11.62 19.04
CA PRO A 53 -15.28 12.80 19.83
C PRO A 53 -14.28 12.51 20.96
N ASP A 54 -14.37 11.32 21.58
CA ASP A 54 -13.55 10.88 22.72
C ASP A 54 -12.30 10.09 22.29
N ARG A 55 -11.76 10.46 21.14
CA ARG A 55 -10.59 9.82 20.54
C ARG A 55 -9.27 10.11 21.27
N PRO A 56 -8.29 9.19 21.25
CA PRO A 56 -6.95 9.42 21.80
C PRO A 56 -6.19 10.55 21.10
N PHE A 57 -6.33 10.69 19.77
CA PHE A 57 -5.69 11.76 19.02
C PHE A 57 -6.69 12.88 18.70
N LYS A 58 -6.59 13.99 19.43
CA LYS A 58 -7.42 15.18 19.24
C LYS A 58 -6.68 16.23 18.41
N LEU A 59 -7.41 16.75 17.42
CA LEU A 59 -7.05 17.96 16.69
C LEU A 59 -8.19 18.94 16.93
N ASP A 60 -7.86 20.21 17.14
CA ASP A 60 -8.83 21.31 17.31
C ASP A 60 -9.47 21.73 15.97
N ILE A 61 -9.59 20.77 15.04
CA ILE A 61 -10.23 20.90 13.75
C ILE A 61 -11.06 19.64 13.48
N VAL A 62 -12.29 19.83 13.03
CA VAL A 62 -13.18 18.74 12.59
C VAL A 62 -13.00 18.56 11.08
N MET A 63 -12.70 17.34 10.65
CA MET A 63 -12.37 17.04 9.24
C MET A 63 -13.25 15.89 8.70
N TYR A 64 -14.57 16.04 8.75
CA TYR A 64 -15.51 15.00 8.32
C TYR A 64 -15.37 14.64 6.85
N GLU A 65 -14.91 15.54 6.00
CA GLU A 65 -14.58 15.27 4.61
C GLU A 65 -13.44 14.23 4.53
N GLY A 66 -12.46 14.31 5.42
CA GLY A 66 -11.36 13.35 5.49
C GLY A 66 -11.82 11.98 5.99
N CYS A 67 -12.71 11.94 6.98
CA CYS A 67 -13.28 10.68 7.47
C CYS A 67 -14.12 10.02 6.38
N THR A 68 -15.00 10.79 5.74
CA THR A 68 -15.87 10.35 4.64
C THR A 68 -15.07 9.83 3.45
N ALA A 69 -14.02 10.55 3.04
CA ALA A 69 -13.18 10.10 1.95
C ALA A 69 -12.38 8.83 2.28
N LEU A 70 -11.90 8.68 3.53
CA LEU A 70 -11.27 7.43 3.98
C LEU A 70 -12.27 6.27 3.99
N ALA A 71 -13.50 6.50 4.47
CA ALA A 71 -14.57 5.50 4.48
C ALA A 71 -14.94 5.04 3.06
N LEU A 72 -15.14 5.97 2.13
CA LEU A 72 -15.36 5.66 0.71
C LEU A 72 -14.21 4.85 0.12
N PHE A 73 -12.97 5.25 0.39
CA PHE A 73 -11.79 4.54 -0.08
C PHE A 73 -11.75 3.10 0.45
N ALA A 74 -12.02 2.90 1.75
CA ALA A 74 -12.07 1.59 2.38
C ALA A 74 -13.23 0.72 1.86
N LEU A 75 -14.44 1.27 1.72
CA LEU A 75 -15.61 0.55 1.19
C LEU A 75 -15.36 0.05 -0.24
N LEU A 76 -14.85 0.93 -1.11
CA LEU A 76 -14.54 0.59 -2.50
C LEU A 76 -13.43 -0.48 -2.59
N LYS A 77 -12.38 -0.37 -1.76
CA LYS A 77 -11.32 -1.40 -1.68
C LYS A 77 -11.80 -2.69 -1.02
N GLY A 78 -12.78 -2.61 -0.13
CA GLY A 78 -13.53 -3.71 0.47
C GLY A 78 -14.44 -4.45 -0.51
N GLY A 79 -14.67 -3.88 -1.70
CA GLY A 79 -15.42 -4.52 -2.78
C GLY A 79 -16.90 -4.12 -2.83
N VAL A 80 -17.30 -3.05 -2.14
CA VAL A 80 -18.63 -2.44 -2.31
C VAL A 80 -18.83 -2.01 -3.76
N ASP A 81 -20.03 -2.26 -4.30
CA ASP A 81 -20.30 -1.90 -5.69
C ASP A 81 -20.31 -0.36 -5.83
N PRO A 82 -19.59 0.21 -6.83
CA PRO A 82 -19.43 1.65 -6.98
C PRO A 82 -20.73 2.40 -7.28
N ASP A 83 -21.82 1.68 -7.60
CA ASP A 83 -23.14 2.26 -7.88
C ASP A 83 -24.12 2.07 -6.70
N GLU A 84 -23.68 1.58 -5.54
CA GLU A 84 -24.49 1.54 -4.32
C GLU A 84 -24.72 2.95 -3.74
N ASP A 85 -25.88 3.15 -3.11
CA ASP A 85 -26.28 4.48 -2.63
C ASP A 85 -25.39 5.01 -1.52
N CYS A 86 -24.82 4.14 -0.67
CA CYS A 86 -23.85 4.59 0.33
C CYS A 86 -22.62 5.24 -0.29
N ILE A 87 -22.16 4.75 -1.46
CA ILE A 87 -21.03 5.33 -2.19
C ILE A 87 -21.44 6.66 -2.82
N LYS A 88 -22.60 6.72 -3.48
CA LYS A 88 -23.10 7.95 -4.12
C LYS A 88 -23.27 9.08 -3.10
N LYS A 89 -23.98 8.81 -1.99
CA LYS A 89 -24.22 9.77 -0.91
C LYS A 89 -22.92 10.33 -0.31
N GLY A 90 -21.92 9.48 -0.10
CA GLY A 90 -20.62 9.94 0.39
C GLY A 90 -19.89 10.86 -0.59
N PHE A 91 -19.91 10.56 -1.89
CA PHE A 91 -19.33 11.47 -2.89
C PHE A 91 -20.14 12.76 -3.04
N GLU A 92 -21.48 12.70 -2.99
CA GLU A 92 -22.36 13.88 -2.97
C GLU A 92 -22.05 14.79 -1.77
N TYR A 93 -21.82 14.20 -0.59
CA TYR A 93 -21.38 14.96 0.58
C TYR A 93 -20.05 15.68 0.33
N LEU A 94 -19.03 14.99 -0.22
CA LEU A 94 -17.73 15.58 -0.54
C LEU A 94 -17.80 16.66 -1.64
N GLU A 95 -18.78 16.59 -2.53
CA GLU A 95 -19.03 17.64 -3.51
C GLU A 95 -19.65 18.89 -2.87
N LYS A 96 -20.60 18.71 -1.94
CA LYS A 96 -21.23 19.81 -1.18
C LYS A 96 -20.30 20.43 -0.14
N HIS A 97 -19.33 19.68 0.37
CA HIS A 97 -18.37 20.10 1.38
C HIS A 97 -16.93 19.92 0.86
N PRO A 98 -16.41 20.85 0.05
CA PRO A 98 -15.07 20.75 -0.49
C PRO A 98 -14.01 20.72 0.64
N PRO A 99 -13.09 19.74 0.64
CA PRO A 99 -12.09 19.60 1.70
C PRO A 99 -11.09 20.75 1.71
N LYS A 100 -10.74 21.21 2.92
CA LYS A 100 -9.81 22.34 3.15
C LYS A 100 -8.43 21.94 3.68
N HIS A 101 -8.26 20.66 4.03
CA HIS A 101 -7.07 20.15 4.69
C HIS A 101 -6.37 19.08 3.86
N THR A 102 -5.04 19.01 3.92
CA THR A 102 -4.21 18.06 3.17
C THR A 102 -4.70 16.63 3.29
N TYR A 103 -4.99 16.18 4.52
CA TYR A 103 -5.48 14.83 4.77
C TYR A 103 -6.78 14.55 4.01
N SER A 104 -7.76 15.45 4.11
CA SER A 104 -9.06 15.31 3.46
C SER A 104 -8.95 15.33 1.94
N VAL A 105 -8.17 16.26 1.38
CA VAL A 105 -7.92 16.35 -0.06
C VAL A 105 -7.24 15.08 -0.58
N ALA A 106 -6.22 14.59 0.12
CA ALA A 106 -5.50 13.38 -0.26
C ALA A 106 -6.38 12.14 -0.19
N CYS A 107 -7.20 11.99 0.86
CA CYS A 107 -8.14 10.88 0.95
C CYS A 107 -9.19 10.94 -0.16
N TYR A 108 -9.66 12.14 -0.55
CA TYR A 108 -10.61 12.27 -1.66
C TYR A 108 -9.98 11.82 -2.99
N VAL A 109 -8.73 12.18 -3.26
CA VAL A 109 -7.98 11.66 -4.42
C VAL A 109 -7.92 10.13 -4.41
N LEU A 110 -7.66 9.51 -3.26
CA LEU A 110 -7.61 8.05 -3.12
C LEU A 110 -8.99 7.40 -3.33
N ALA A 111 -10.06 8.00 -2.81
CA ALA A 111 -11.43 7.54 -3.00
C ALA A 111 -11.85 7.60 -4.48
N LEU A 112 -11.57 8.69 -5.19
CA LEU A 112 -11.82 8.82 -6.63
C LEU A 112 -11.05 7.77 -7.44
N ASP A 113 -9.77 7.53 -7.11
CA ASP A 113 -8.96 6.49 -7.75
C ASP A 113 -9.60 5.10 -7.59
N ALA A 114 -10.06 4.78 -6.37
CA ALA A 114 -10.72 3.52 -6.05
C ALA A 114 -12.08 3.37 -6.72
N LEU A 115 -12.86 4.46 -6.85
CA LEU A 115 -14.19 4.45 -7.48
C LEU A 115 -14.07 3.97 -8.93
N TYR A 116 -13.10 4.51 -9.66
CA TYR A 116 -12.89 4.17 -11.06
C TYR A 116 -12.19 2.83 -11.26
N GLU A 117 -11.33 2.41 -10.33
CA GLU A 117 -10.83 1.04 -10.31
C GLU A 117 -12.00 0.04 -10.13
N ALA A 118 -12.93 0.31 -9.21
CA ALA A 118 -14.10 -0.52 -8.97
C ALA A 118 -15.04 -0.54 -10.19
N ARG A 119 -15.30 0.61 -10.83
CA ARG A 119 -16.08 0.69 -12.08
C ARG A 119 -15.40 -0.07 -13.21
N PHE A 120 -14.07 0.00 -13.34
CA PHE A 120 -13.33 -0.81 -14.31
C PHE A 120 -13.54 -2.31 -14.05
N LYS A 121 -13.37 -2.75 -12.79
CA LYS A 121 -13.56 -4.15 -12.39
C LYS A 121 -14.97 -4.64 -12.71
N LYS A 122 -15.99 -3.86 -12.39
CA LYS A 122 -17.40 -4.13 -12.70
C LYS A 122 -17.65 -4.30 -14.22
N ARG A 123 -17.16 -3.36 -15.04
CA ARG A 123 -17.28 -3.44 -16.52
C ARG A 123 -16.59 -4.68 -17.08
N MET A 124 -15.39 -4.99 -16.59
CA MET A 124 -14.63 -6.14 -17.06
C MET A 124 -15.27 -7.47 -16.64
N LYS A 125 -15.81 -7.56 -15.42
CA LYS A 125 -16.60 -8.70 -14.95
C LYS A 125 -17.80 -8.96 -15.86
N LYS A 126 -18.63 -7.94 -16.10
CA LYS A 126 -19.78 -8.04 -17.03
C LYS A 126 -19.36 -8.48 -18.44
N LYS A 127 -18.23 -7.98 -18.95
CA LYS A 127 -17.71 -8.35 -20.28
C LYS A 127 -17.24 -9.80 -20.34
N LEU A 128 -16.66 -10.34 -19.27
CA LEU A 128 -16.24 -11.73 -19.18
C LEU A 128 -17.46 -12.66 -19.06
N GLU A 129 -18.43 -12.30 -18.24
CA GLU A 129 -19.69 -13.04 -18.05
C GLU A 129 -20.46 -13.18 -19.37
N LYS A 130 -20.61 -12.08 -20.14
CA LYS A 130 -21.21 -12.10 -21.49
C LYS A 130 -20.50 -13.04 -22.47
N LYS A 131 -19.23 -13.39 -22.23
CA LYS A 131 -18.44 -14.31 -23.06
C LYS A 131 -18.47 -15.74 -22.52
N GLY A 132 -19.38 -16.08 -21.62
CA GLY A 132 -19.46 -17.38 -20.96
C GLY A 132 -18.27 -17.69 -20.04
N ARG A 133 -17.49 -16.66 -19.65
CA ARG A 133 -16.33 -16.82 -18.78
C ARG A 133 -16.70 -16.36 -17.37
N LYS A 134 -16.60 -17.25 -16.39
CA LYS A 134 -16.69 -16.87 -14.97
C LYS A 134 -15.60 -15.84 -14.66
N SER A 135 -15.95 -14.83 -13.86
CA SER A 135 -15.10 -13.69 -13.48
C SER A 135 -13.74 -14.18 -12.95
N MET A 136 -12.65 -13.87 -13.65
CA MET A 136 -11.29 -14.14 -13.17
C MET A 136 -10.65 -12.83 -12.70
N THR A 137 -10.71 -12.56 -11.40
CA THR A 137 -10.23 -11.30 -10.80
C THR A 137 -8.77 -10.99 -11.17
N ALA A 138 -7.92 -12.01 -11.20
CA ALA A 138 -6.52 -11.89 -11.60
C ALA A 138 -6.33 -11.33 -13.03
N VAL A 139 -7.14 -11.78 -14.00
CA VAL A 139 -7.06 -11.29 -15.39
C VAL A 139 -7.59 -9.86 -15.52
N ILE A 140 -8.56 -9.48 -14.70
CA ILE A 140 -9.03 -8.10 -14.64
C ILE A 140 -7.90 -7.20 -14.14
N ASP A 141 -7.22 -7.59 -13.06
CA ASP A 141 -6.12 -6.80 -12.52
C ASP A 141 -4.94 -6.71 -13.50
N GLU A 142 -4.54 -7.81 -14.14
CA GLU A 142 -3.47 -7.84 -15.17
C GLU A 142 -3.74 -6.90 -16.35
N THR A 143 -4.99 -6.79 -16.79
CA THR A 143 -5.36 -5.92 -17.92
C THR A 143 -5.57 -4.46 -17.53
N TYR A 144 -5.55 -4.15 -16.23
CA TYR A 144 -5.79 -2.80 -15.74
C TYR A 144 -4.62 -1.87 -16.04
N ASN A 145 -4.89 -0.84 -16.86
CA ASN A 145 -3.96 0.24 -17.14
C ASN A 145 -4.55 1.59 -16.69
N PRO A 146 -4.11 2.13 -15.53
CA PRO A 146 -4.72 3.33 -14.96
C PRO A 146 -4.57 4.57 -15.85
N LYS A 147 -3.47 4.70 -16.62
CA LYS A 147 -3.29 5.80 -17.58
C LYS A 147 -4.29 5.76 -18.73
N LYS A 148 -4.65 4.56 -19.20
CA LYS A 148 -5.65 4.39 -20.26
C LYS A 148 -7.08 4.50 -19.73
N ASP A 149 -7.31 4.01 -18.52
CA ASP A 149 -8.62 4.02 -17.87
C ASP A 149 -9.16 5.44 -17.63
N VAL A 150 -8.29 6.44 -17.44
CA VAL A 150 -8.67 7.87 -17.36
C VAL A 150 -9.56 8.33 -18.51
N LYS A 151 -9.41 7.76 -19.71
CA LYS A 151 -10.26 8.08 -20.89
C LYS A 151 -11.72 7.64 -20.74
N LYS A 152 -12.02 6.82 -19.73
CA LYS A 152 -13.36 6.32 -19.39
C LYS A 152 -13.92 6.96 -18.13
N TRP A 153 -13.24 7.97 -17.59
CA TRP A 153 -13.73 8.72 -16.44
C TRP A 153 -14.80 9.72 -16.88
N ALA A 154 -15.76 10.01 -16.00
CA ALA A 154 -16.65 11.13 -16.17
C ALA A 154 -15.82 12.43 -16.20
N PRO A 155 -16.09 13.37 -17.12
CA PRO A 155 -15.32 14.60 -17.22
C PRO A 155 -15.24 15.39 -15.91
N LYS A 156 -16.35 15.47 -15.17
CA LYS A 156 -16.45 16.15 -13.86
C LYS A 156 -15.48 15.55 -12.84
N ASP A 157 -15.48 14.22 -12.68
CA ASP A 157 -14.63 13.55 -11.69
C ASP A 157 -13.14 13.65 -12.04
N LEU A 158 -12.80 13.57 -13.33
CA LEU A 158 -11.43 13.77 -13.78
C LEU A 158 -10.95 15.21 -13.57
N ALA A 159 -11.82 16.19 -13.80
CA ALA A 159 -11.53 17.59 -13.50
C ALA A 159 -11.30 17.79 -12.00
N LYS A 160 -12.18 17.23 -11.15
CA LYS A 160 -12.04 17.26 -9.69
C LYS A 160 -10.74 16.58 -9.23
N LEU A 161 -10.39 15.42 -9.77
CA LEU A 161 -9.12 14.75 -9.46
C LEU A 161 -7.92 15.68 -9.76
N LYS A 162 -7.89 16.33 -10.92
CA LYS A 162 -6.81 17.25 -11.30
C LYS A 162 -6.76 18.49 -10.41
N GLU A 163 -7.93 19.04 -10.05
CA GLU A 163 -8.08 20.16 -9.12
C GLU A 163 -7.48 19.83 -7.75
N LEU A 164 -7.85 18.68 -7.17
CA LEU A 164 -7.33 18.24 -5.86
C LEU A 164 -5.81 18.01 -5.89
N ILE A 165 -5.28 17.42 -6.96
CA ILE A 165 -3.83 17.26 -7.14
C ILE A 165 -3.12 18.62 -7.25
N LYS A 166 -3.69 19.56 -8.02
CA LYS A 166 -3.15 20.92 -8.14
C LYS A 166 -3.16 21.61 -6.77
N TRP A 167 -4.26 21.49 -6.03
CA TRP A 167 -4.38 22.03 -4.68
C TRP A 167 -3.29 21.50 -3.76
N LEU A 168 -3.03 20.18 -3.75
CA LEU A 168 -1.97 19.58 -2.93
C LEU A 168 -0.58 20.14 -3.28
N VAL A 169 -0.27 20.32 -4.55
CA VAL A 169 1.02 20.87 -4.99
C VAL A 169 1.19 22.33 -4.53
N GLN A 170 0.11 23.11 -4.56
CA GLN A 170 0.10 24.54 -4.20
C GLN A 170 0.05 24.77 -2.68
N HIS A 171 -0.62 23.90 -1.92
CA HIS A 171 -0.79 24.02 -0.46
C HIS A 171 0.27 23.23 0.31
N ARG A 172 1.51 23.24 -0.20
CA ARG A 172 2.68 22.79 0.56
C ARG A 172 3.12 23.90 1.51
N THR A 173 3.86 23.50 2.54
CA THR A 173 4.72 24.39 3.32
C THR A 173 5.98 24.68 2.50
N GLN A 174 7.15 24.78 3.14
CA GLN A 174 8.40 25.01 2.42
C GLN A 174 8.82 23.81 1.56
N ARG A 175 8.61 22.58 2.06
CA ARG A 175 9.06 21.34 1.41
C ARG A 175 7.94 20.32 1.28
N VAL A 176 7.18 20.13 2.37
CA VAL A 176 6.17 19.07 2.47
C VAL A 176 4.81 19.60 2.96
N TRP A 177 4.04 18.86 3.76
CA TRP A 177 2.72 19.26 4.24
C TRP A 177 2.62 19.18 5.76
N ARG A 178 1.54 19.77 6.30
CA ARG A 178 1.32 19.87 7.74
C ARG A 178 -0.17 19.97 8.11
N TYR A 179 -0.55 19.45 9.28
CA TYR A 179 -1.81 19.84 9.94
C TYR A 179 -1.68 21.25 10.54
N PRO A 180 -2.62 22.19 10.31
CA PRO A 180 -2.55 23.54 10.88
C PRO A 180 -2.19 23.58 12.39
N PRO A 181 -1.53 24.64 12.92
CA PRO A 181 -1.19 25.90 12.25
C PRO A 181 0.26 26.00 11.69
N HIS A 182 1.25 25.24 12.20
CA HIS A 182 2.67 25.44 11.85
C HIS A 182 3.51 24.16 11.72
N GLY A 183 4.60 24.26 10.94
CA GLY A 183 5.65 23.25 10.78
C GLY A 183 5.48 22.34 9.56
N GLU A 184 6.19 21.21 9.52
CA GLU A 184 6.15 20.18 8.47
C GLU A 184 6.06 18.80 9.14
N ASP A 185 5.12 17.92 8.75
CA ASP A 185 4.92 16.63 9.41
C ASP A 185 4.89 15.42 8.45
N MET A 186 5.29 14.25 8.96
CA MET A 186 5.34 13.00 8.20
C MET A 186 3.95 12.35 7.99
N SER A 187 2.96 12.65 8.84
CA SER A 187 1.63 12.06 8.77
C SER A 187 0.84 12.57 7.56
N ASN A 188 0.65 13.88 7.43
CA ASN A 188 0.02 14.49 6.25
C ASN A 188 0.82 14.27 4.97
N THR A 189 2.15 14.39 5.08
CA THR A 189 3.04 14.23 3.93
C THR A 189 2.86 12.87 3.27
N GLN A 190 2.69 11.79 4.02
CA GLN A 190 2.48 10.47 3.40
C GLN A 190 1.19 10.42 2.57
N TYR A 191 0.09 11.04 3.04
CA TYR A 191 -1.20 10.97 2.36
C TYR A 191 -1.16 11.83 1.10
N ALA A 192 -0.57 13.03 1.19
CA ALA A 192 -0.28 13.84 0.02
C ALA A 192 0.57 13.05 -1.00
N VAL A 193 1.62 12.37 -0.56
CA VAL A 193 2.48 11.56 -1.44
C VAL A 193 1.72 10.37 -2.07
N LEU A 194 0.80 9.72 -1.34
CA LEU A 194 -0.06 8.68 -1.91
C LEU A 194 -1.01 9.23 -2.98
N ALA A 195 -1.55 10.43 -2.77
CA ALA A 195 -2.33 11.14 -3.78
C ALA A 195 -1.46 11.52 -5.00
N LEU A 196 -0.24 12.00 -4.80
CA LEU A 196 0.70 12.23 -5.92
C LEU A 196 1.08 10.93 -6.64
N ALA A 197 1.11 9.79 -5.93
CA ALA A 197 1.29 8.49 -6.56
C ALA A 197 0.10 8.11 -7.47
N VAL A 198 -1.13 8.49 -7.11
CA VAL A 198 -2.30 8.41 -8.01
C VAL A 198 -2.05 9.24 -9.27
N ALA A 199 -1.62 10.50 -9.13
CA ALA A 199 -1.31 11.37 -10.27
C ALA A 199 -0.29 10.73 -11.23
N LEU A 200 0.81 10.19 -10.71
CA LEU A 200 1.82 9.47 -11.49
C LEU A 200 1.26 8.21 -12.19
N ARG A 201 0.38 7.45 -11.53
CA ARG A 201 -0.29 6.27 -12.13
C ARG A 201 -1.28 6.66 -13.22
N ARG A 202 -1.97 7.79 -13.06
CA ARG A 202 -2.99 8.29 -13.98
C ARG A 202 -2.42 9.15 -15.10
N GLY A 203 -1.13 9.52 -15.03
CA GLY A 203 -0.48 10.36 -16.03
C GLY A 203 -0.82 11.84 -15.89
N ILE A 204 -1.23 12.27 -14.70
CA ILE A 204 -1.39 13.68 -14.35
C ILE A 204 0.00 14.23 -13.98
N PRO A 205 0.47 15.31 -14.62
CA PRO A 205 1.80 15.85 -14.36
C PRO A 205 1.88 16.45 -12.96
N VAL A 206 3.02 16.22 -12.30
CA VAL A 206 3.40 16.83 -11.01
C VAL A 206 4.84 17.32 -11.16
N PRO A 207 5.18 18.56 -10.75
CA PRO A 207 6.54 19.07 -10.85
C PRO A 207 7.55 18.17 -10.10
N LYS A 208 8.71 17.89 -10.72
CA LYS A 208 9.75 17.03 -10.13
C LYS A 208 10.32 17.62 -8.84
N GLU A 209 10.40 18.95 -8.74
CA GLU A 209 10.84 19.69 -7.55
C GLU A 209 10.07 19.27 -6.30
N VAL A 210 8.76 18.99 -6.42
CA VAL A 210 7.94 18.49 -5.30
C VAL A 210 8.54 17.21 -4.71
N PHE A 211 8.88 16.23 -5.55
CA PHE A 211 9.45 14.96 -5.11
C PHE A 211 10.89 15.10 -4.61
N VAL A 212 11.65 16.07 -5.13
CA VAL A 212 12.98 16.41 -4.62
C VAL A 212 12.88 16.91 -3.18
N LYS A 213 11.97 17.86 -2.91
CA LYS A 213 11.76 18.41 -1.56
C LYS A 213 11.27 17.38 -0.56
N ILE A 214 10.37 16.48 -0.97
CA ILE A 214 9.93 15.34 -0.15
C ILE A 214 11.12 14.44 0.20
N ALA A 215 11.95 14.08 -0.80
CA ALA A 215 13.10 13.21 -0.57
C ALA A 215 14.12 13.86 0.39
N GLU A 216 14.42 15.14 0.19
CA GLU A 216 15.29 15.92 1.08
C GLU A 216 14.77 15.95 2.52
N TYR A 217 13.48 16.25 2.71
CA TYR A 217 12.83 16.22 4.02
C TYR A 217 12.92 14.84 4.67
N CYS A 218 12.61 13.77 3.94
CA CYS A 218 12.65 12.41 4.48
C CYS A 218 14.08 11.99 4.86
N ILE A 219 15.09 12.35 4.06
CA ILE A 219 16.50 12.05 4.38
C ILE A 219 16.93 12.79 5.65
N GLU A 220 16.48 14.02 5.84
CA GLU A 220 16.79 14.81 7.03
C GLU A 220 16.04 14.30 8.28
N ALA A 221 14.79 13.88 8.13
CA ALA A 221 13.95 13.40 9.24
C ALA A 221 14.29 11.98 9.71
N GLN A 222 15.07 11.21 8.95
CA GLN A 222 15.48 9.86 9.33
C GLN A 222 16.50 9.88 10.49
N GLU A 223 16.40 8.91 11.40
CA GLU A 223 17.41 8.64 12.43
C GLU A 223 18.83 8.63 11.85
N LYS A 224 19.78 9.17 12.61
CA LYS A 224 21.16 9.33 12.13
C LYS A 224 21.96 8.05 12.22
N ASP A 225 21.79 7.32 13.31
CA ASP A 225 22.41 6.03 13.60
C ASP A 225 21.38 5.02 14.10
N GLY A 226 21.75 3.74 14.05
CA GLY A 226 20.91 2.62 14.46
C GLY A 226 21.71 1.32 14.39
N PRO A 227 21.27 0.25 15.07
CA PRO A 227 21.95 -1.03 15.00
C PRO A 227 21.91 -1.59 13.56
N GLU A 228 23.00 -2.23 13.16
CA GLU A 228 23.02 -3.01 11.92
C GLU A 228 22.10 -4.23 12.07
N VAL A 229 21.29 -4.51 11.05
CA VAL A 229 20.38 -5.67 11.04
C VAL A 229 20.81 -6.65 9.95
N PRO A 230 20.53 -7.95 10.12
CA PRO A 230 20.78 -8.93 9.06
C PRO A 230 20.08 -8.52 7.76
N TRP A 231 20.82 -8.55 6.66
CA TRP A 231 20.29 -8.17 5.36
C TRP A 231 19.12 -9.06 4.93
N PHE A 232 18.08 -8.42 4.41
CA PHE A 232 16.99 -9.05 3.67
C PHE A 232 16.66 -8.18 2.43
N PRO A 233 16.09 -8.77 1.36
CA PRO A 233 15.88 -8.05 0.11
C PRO A 233 14.82 -6.95 0.24
N VAL A 234 15.16 -5.76 -0.28
CA VAL A 234 14.24 -4.63 -0.44
C VAL A 234 14.26 -4.25 -1.92
N PRO A 235 13.57 -5.00 -2.81
CA PRO A 235 13.81 -4.94 -4.24
C PRO A 235 13.68 -3.55 -4.86
N LEU A 236 12.73 -2.72 -4.37
CA LEU A 236 12.59 -1.35 -4.88
C LEU A 236 13.80 -0.48 -4.50
N ALA A 237 14.46 -0.71 -3.38
CA ALA A 237 15.70 -0.02 -3.01
C ALA A 237 16.94 -0.63 -3.68
N ASP A 238 16.90 -1.93 -3.98
CA ASP A 238 18.07 -2.69 -4.41
C ASP A 238 18.27 -2.72 -5.92
N LYS A 239 17.20 -2.47 -6.70
CA LYS A 239 17.23 -2.56 -8.17
C LYS A 239 16.63 -1.31 -8.83
N PRO A 240 17.03 -0.97 -10.06
CA PRO A 240 16.35 0.03 -10.86
C PRO A 240 14.91 -0.39 -11.18
N ILE A 241 13.96 0.53 -11.14
CA ILE A 241 12.55 0.28 -11.48
C ILE A 241 12.41 -0.23 -12.92
N LYS A 242 13.23 0.26 -13.86
CA LYS A 242 13.22 -0.24 -15.25
C LYS A 242 13.52 -1.74 -15.33
N VAL A 243 14.42 -2.25 -14.48
CA VAL A 243 14.75 -3.68 -14.40
C VAL A 243 13.59 -4.47 -13.82
N LEU A 244 13.01 -4.00 -12.71
CA LEU A 244 11.85 -4.62 -12.07
C LEU A 244 10.64 -4.69 -13.02
N LYS A 245 10.34 -3.63 -13.78
CA LYS A 245 9.27 -3.64 -14.80
C LYS A 245 9.56 -4.57 -15.98
N LYS A 246 10.84 -4.76 -16.34
CA LYS A 246 11.22 -5.74 -17.38
C LYS A 246 10.98 -7.17 -16.88
N LEU A 247 11.25 -7.43 -15.60
CA LEU A 247 10.96 -8.71 -14.95
C LEU A 247 9.45 -8.95 -14.87
N GLU A 248 8.66 -7.99 -14.36
CA GLU A 248 7.18 -8.02 -14.35
C GLU A 248 6.63 -8.45 -15.72
N LYS A 249 6.98 -7.72 -16.80
CA LYS A 249 6.53 -8.04 -18.15
C LYS A 249 7.00 -9.40 -18.65
N LYS A 250 8.20 -9.84 -18.25
CA LYS A 250 8.72 -11.17 -18.63
C LYS A 250 7.87 -12.26 -17.98
N ILE A 251 7.59 -12.12 -16.67
CA ILE A 251 6.78 -13.07 -15.91
C ILE A 251 5.36 -13.14 -16.50
N GLU A 252 4.74 -11.98 -16.77
CA GLU A 252 3.43 -11.91 -17.41
C GLU A 252 3.41 -12.62 -18.78
N ARG A 253 4.45 -12.42 -19.60
CA ARG A 253 4.57 -13.07 -20.92
C ARG A 253 4.73 -14.58 -20.80
N GLU A 254 5.50 -15.06 -19.83
CA GLU A 254 5.71 -16.49 -19.60
C GLU A 254 4.43 -17.17 -19.12
N ILE A 255 3.73 -16.55 -18.14
CA ILE A 255 2.40 -16.99 -17.70
C ILE A 255 1.42 -17.01 -18.90
N ALA A 256 1.37 -15.94 -19.70
CA ALA A 256 0.46 -15.86 -20.84
C ALA A 256 0.79 -16.88 -21.96
N LYS A 257 2.07 -17.13 -22.24
CA LYS A 257 2.51 -18.15 -23.20
C LYS A 257 2.05 -19.53 -22.76
N PHE A 258 2.23 -19.85 -21.48
CA PHE A 258 1.78 -21.11 -20.92
C PHE A 258 0.24 -21.23 -21.01
N THR A 259 -0.51 -20.22 -20.58
CA THR A 259 -1.98 -20.21 -20.69
C THR A 259 -2.46 -20.39 -22.14
N ARG A 260 -1.73 -19.85 -23.12
CA ARG A 260 -2.02 -20.07 -24.56
C ARG A 260 -1.64 -21.48 -25.03
N ALA A 261 -0.50 -22.02 -24.61
CA ALA A 261 -0.06 -23.36 -24.94
C ALA A 261 -1.01 -24.43 -24.37
N ALA A 262 -1.42 -24.26 -23.10
CA ALA A 262 -2.46 -25.06 -22.46
C ALA A 262 -3.76 -25.05 -23.26
N ARG A 263 -4.19 -23.87 -23.75
CA ARG A 263 -5.40 -23.73 -24.61
C ARG A 263 -5.27 -24.37 -25.99
N ARG A 264 -4.07 -24.40 -26.58
CA ARG A 264 -3.82 -24.93 -27.94
C ARG A 264 -3.56 -26.43 -27.97
N SER A 265 -2.97 -27.00 -26.92
CA SER A 265 -2.51 -28.39 -26.89
C SER A 265 -3.63 -29.45 -26.90
N LYS A 266 -4.90 -29.05 -26.75
CA LYS A 266 -6.03 -29.95 -26.54
C LYS A 266 -5.84 -30.98 -25.39
N GLN A 267 -4.84 -30.82 -24.52
CA GLN A 267 -4.52 -31.73 -23.41
C GLN A 267 -5.07 -31.21 -22.06
N LYS A 268 -5.39 -32.14 -21.14
CA LYS A 268 -5.88 -31.84 -19.78
C LYS A 268 -4.65 -31.48 -18.98
N VAL A 269 -4.32 -30.20 -19.01
CA VAL A 269 -3.36 -29.66 -18.06
C VAL A 269 -4.00 -29.80 -16.68
N THR A 270 -3.44 -30.64 -15.81
CA THR A 270 -3.99 -30.85 -14.47
C THR A 270 -3.74 -29.62 -13.60
N ARG A 271 -4.50 -29.47 -12.51
CA ARG A 271 -4.21 -28.43 -11.49
C ARG A 271 -2.77 -28.53 -10.99
N GLU A 272 -2.23 -29.74 -10.92
CA GLU A 272 -0.90 -30.01 -10.39
C GLU A 272 0.21 -29.65 -11.38
N ASP A 273 -0.02 -29.83 -12.68
CA ASP A 273 0.90 -29.35 -13.73
C ASP A 273 0.98 -27.82 -13.75
N ILE A 274 -0.18 -27.14 -13.66
CA ILE A 274 -0.24 -25.68 -13.55
C ILE A 274 0.51 -25.23 -12.30
N LYS A 275 0.30 -25.91 -11.15
CA LYS A 275 0.97 -25.59 -9.90
C LYS A 275 2.48 -25.79 -9.98
N ARG A 276 2.97 -26.90 -10.53
CA ARG A 276 4.41 -27.19 -10.70
C ARG A 276 5.09 -26.19 -11.64
N LEU A 277 4.48 -25.87 -12.77
CA LEU A 277 5.02 -24.91 -13.75
C LEU A 277 4.96 -23.47 -13.24
N ARG A 278 3.87 -23.10 -12.56
CA ARG A 278 3.79 -21.81 -11.88
C ARG A 278 4.88 -21.71 -10.83
N THR A 279 5.11 -22.77 -10.05
CA THR A 279 6.18 -22.85 -9.03
C THR A 279 7.58 -22.70 -9.64
N SER A 280 7.87 -23.28 -10.80
CA SER A 280 9.19 -23.16 -11.44
C SER A 280 9.44 -21.75 -12.00
N VAL A 281 8.49 -21.19 -12.76
CA VAL A 281 8.55 -19.80 -13.27
C VAL A 281 8.61 -18.81 -12.10
N VAL A 282 7.85 -19.09 -11.04
CA VAL A 282 7.84 -18.32 -9.80
C VAL A 282 9.21 -18.33 -9.13
N ARG A 283 9.83 -19.50 -8.95
CA ARG A 283 11.14 -19.62 -8.29
C ARG A 283 12.23 -18.90 -9.07
N GLU A 284 12.30 -19.10 -10.39
CA GLU A 284 13.30 -18.43 -11.24
C GLU A 284 13.13 -16.89 -11.21
N SER A 285 11.89 -16.42 -11.18
CA SER A 285 11.56 -15.00 -11.14
C SER A 285 11.79 -14.38 -9.77
N ALA A 286 11.44 -15.10 -8.70
CA ALA A 286 11.73 -14.73 -7.32
C ALA A 286 13.23 -14.57 -7.11
N ASP A 287 14.04 -15.50 -7.63
CA ASP A 287 15.49 -15.39 -7.57
C ASP A 287 16.01 -14.10 -8.22
N LYS A 288 15.46 -13.68 -9.35
CA LYS A 288 15.89 -12.44 -10.03
C LYS A 288 15.46 -11.16 -9.30
N ILE A 289 14.32 -11.20 -8.60
CA ILE A 289 13.78 -10.05 -7.87
C ILE A 289 14.42 -9.92 -6.49
N PHE A 290 14.58 -11.04 -5.78
CA PHE A 290 14.96 -11.08 -4.36
C PHE A 290 16.42 -11.49 -4.11
N ARG A 291 17.13 -12.09 -5.09
CA ARG A 291 18.59 -12.18 -4.98
C ARG A 291 19.22 -10.85 -5.34
N GLY A 292 20.27 -10.52 -4.61
CA GLY A 292 21.11 -9.37 -4.85
C GLY A 292 22.35 -9.46 -4.00
N GLU A 293 23.27 -8.54 -4.25
CA GLU A 293 24.37 -8.28 -3.34
C GLU A 293 23.82 -7.92 -1.95
N LYS A 294 24.35 -8.57 -0.91
CA LYS A 294 24.01 -8.22 0.47
C LYS A 294 24.49 -6.81 0.73
N LYS A 295 23.59 -5.93 1.14
CA LYS A 295 23.92 -4.54 1.48
C LYS A 295 23.80 -4.33 2.98
N LYS A 296 24.61 -3.44 3.53
CA LYS A 296 24.41 -3.00 4.91
C LYS A 296 23.08 -2.25 5.03
N MET A 297 22.37 -2.54 6.10
CA MET A 297 21.14 -1.85 6.48
C MET A 297 21.09 -1.67 7.98
N TYR A 298 20.65 -0.50 8.40
CA TYR A 298 20.63 -0.08 9.80
C TYR A 298 19.20 0.24 10.19
N ALA A 299 18.79 -0.16 11.39
CA ALA A 299 17.46 0.18 11.90
C ALA A 299 17.36 1.68 12.18
N ARG A 300 16.97 2.48 11.17
CA ARG A 300 16.82 3.94 11.26
C ARG A 300 15.43 4.35 10.78
N GLY A 301 14.60 4.77 11.73
CA GLY A 301 13.20 5.11 11.52
C GLY A 301 12.98 6.61 11.33
N TRP A 302 11.70 7.00 11.37
CA TRP A 302 11.27 8.39 11.27
C TRP A 302 10.42 8.80 12.47
N CYS A 303 10.60 10.04 12.92
CA CYS A 303 9.67 10.71 13.81
C CYS A 303 8.57 11.44 13.04
N TYR A 304 7.60 11.99 13.77
CA TYR A 304 6.49 12.75 13.20
C TYR A 304 6.92 14.13 12.67
N MET A 305 7.76 14.85 13.42
CA MET A 305 8.28 16.18 13.09
C MET A 305 9.62 16.39 13.81
N PHE A 306 10.71 16.34 13.05
CA PHE A 306 12.08 16.41 13.61
C PHE A 306 12.52 17.82 14.02
N THR A 307 11.77 18.85 13.62
CA THR A 307 12.04 20.26 13.91
C THR A 307 11.39 20.74 15.21
N GLU A 308 10.71 19.86 15.96
CA GLU A 308 10.08 20.22 17.23
C GLU A 308 11.16 20.58 18.27
N LYS A 309 10.93 21.67 19.01
CA LYS A 309 11.85 22.19 20.03
C LYS A 309 11.27 22.09 21.44
N ASN A 310 9.94 22.04 21.59
CA ASN A 310 9.27 21.96 22.88
C ASN A 310 9.02 20.49 23.27
N LEU A 311 10.04 19.88 23.87
CA LEU A 311 9.98 18.48 24.33
C LEU A 311 8.95 18.26 25.44
N GLN A 312 8.79 19.23 26.35
CA GLN A 312 7.91 19.10 27.50
C GLN A 312 6.44 18.93 27.08
N GLN A 313 6.02 19.66 26.03
CA GLN A 313 4.64 19.62 25.54
C GLN A 313 4.45 18.61 24.40
N PHE A 314 5.43 18.48 23.49
CA PHE A 314 5.26 17.80 22.22
C PHE A 314 6.29 16.70 21.96
N GLU A 315 6.79 16.03 23.00
CA GLU A 315 7.68 14.86 22.90
C GLU A 315 7.25 13.87 21.79
N TRP A 316 5.94 13.63 21.68
CA TRP A 316 5.35 12.71 20.70
C TRP A 316 5.69 13.04 19.24
N ARG A 317 6.00 14.30 18.94
CA ARG A 317 6.41 14.73 17.61
C ARG A 317 7.80 14.21 17.23
N LEU A 318 8.66 13.97 18.22
CA LEU A 318 10.01 13.42 18.01
C LEU A 318 10.09 11.91 18.24
N MET A 319 9.02 11.28 18.71
CA MET A 319 8.96 9.82 18.83
C MET A 319 9.15 9.17 17.46
N ILE A 320 10.19 8.35 17.32
CA ILE A 320 10.33 7.47 16.17
C ILE A 320 9.38 6.30 16.35
N THR A 321 8.49 6.10 15.38
CA THR A 321 7.42 5.10 15.48
C THR A 321 7.34 4.24 14.23
N GLY A 322 6.67 3.08 14.33
CA GLY A 322 6.32 2.26 13.19
C GLY A 322 5.49 3.03 12.19
N ALA A 323 4.45 3.73 12.65
CA ALA A 323 3.59 4.56 11.81
C ALA A 323 4.41 5.52 10.95
N MET A 324 5.25 6.36 11.56
CA MET A 324 6.04 7.36 10.83
C MET A 324 7.16 6.74 9.99
N THR A 325 7.73 5.62 10.43
CA THR A 325 8.74 4.89 9.65
C THR A 325 8.13 4.34 8.36
N THR A 326 6.93 3.77 8.43
CA THR A 326 6.21 3.33 7.22
C THR A 326 5.84 4.50 6.29
N SER A 327 5.57 5.69 6.84
CA SER A 327 5.39 6.93 6.08
C SER A 327 6.65 7.30 5.29
N GLY A 328 7.82 7.26 5.93
CA GLY A 328 9.11 7.55 5.30
C GLY A 328 9.45 6.58 4.18
N ILE A 329 9.24 5.28 4.40
CA ILE A 329 9.40 4.25 3.36
C ILE A 329 8.49 4.56 2.17
N ALA A 330 7.19 4.77 2.40
CA ALA A 330 6.23 5.05 1.34
C ALA A 330 6.60 6.30 0.54
N ALA A 331 6.99 7.38 1.24
CA ALA A 331 7.39 8.63 0.62
C ALA A 331 8.61 8.47 -0.29
N LEU A 332 9.68 7.86 0.22
CA LEU A 332 10.91 7.63 -0.54
C LEU A 332 10.70 6.68 -1.73
N CYS A 333 9.85 5.65 -1.58
CA CYS A 333 9.48 4.75 -2.68
C CYS A 333 8.79 5.52 -3.83
N VAL A 334 7.87 6.43 -3.51
CA VAL A 334 7.20 7.27 -4.52
C VAL A 334 8.17 8.30 -5.12
N CYS A 335 9.06 8.90 -4.34
CA CYS A 335 10.11 9.78 -4.86
C CYS A 335 11.03 9.04 -5.84
N LYS A 336 11.46 7.81 -5.51
CA LYS A 336 12.24 6.99 -6.44
C LYS A 336 11.46 6.75 -7.74
N ARG A 337 10.16 6.43 -7.67
CA ARG A 337 9.32 6.29 -8.87
C ARG A 337 9.25 7.56 -9.72
N ALA A 338 9.19 8.72 -9.09
CA ALA A 338 9.05 10.00 -9.78
C ALA A 338 10.36 10.51 -10.40
N LEU A 339 11.48 10.22 -9.75
CA LEU A 339 12.79 10.81 -10.06
C LEU A 339 13.73 9.85 -10.80
N GLU A 340 13.60 8.52 -10.66
CA GLU A 340 14.58 7.59 -11.27
C GLU A 340 14.76 7.83 -12.78
N GLY A 341 16.00 8.13 -13.17
CA GLY A 341 16.39 8.45 -14.54
C GLY A 341 16.45 9.93 -14.87
N THR A 342 16.09 10.83 -13.95
CA THR A 342 16.24 12.29 -14.12
C THR A 342 17.62 12.78 -13.63
N PRO A 343 18.05 14.00 -14.00
CA PRO A 343 19.29 14.58 -13.47
C PRO A 343 19.30 14.70 -11.94
N GLU A 344 18.19 15.11 -11.33
CA GLU A 344 18.05 15.29 -9.88
C GLU A 344 18.24 13.99 -9.11
N TRP A 345 17.89 12.85 -9.72
CA TRP A 345 18.07 11.53 -9.14
C TRP A 345 19.54 11.18 -8.90
N ARG A 346 20.47 11.66 -9.73
CA ARG A 346 21.91 11.34 -9.57
C ARG A 346 22.42 11.73 -8.17
N ARG A 347 21.99 12.88 -7.67
CA ARG A 347 22.30 13.42 -6.34
C ARG A 347 21.62 12.66 -5.20
N LEU A 348 20.37 12.23 -5.41
CA LEU A 348 19.52 11.67 -4.36
C LEU A 348 19.60 10.14 -4.26
N LYS A 349 20.00 9.45 -5.34
CA LYS A 349 19.92 8.00 -5.50
C LYS A 349 20.38 7.22 -4.28
N ASN A 350 21.64 7.41 -3.87
CA ASN A 350 22.23 6.60 -2.80
C ASN A 350 21.53 6.85 -1.46
N LYS A 351 21.17 8.10 -1.16
CA LYS A 351 20.48 8.49 0.08
C LYS A 351 19.05 7.96 0.12
N VAL A 352 18.31 8.05 -0.98
CA VAL A 352 16.94 7.53 -1.09
C VAL A 352 16.93 6.00 -1.00
N GLU A 353 17.80 5.33 -1.76
CA GLU A 353 17.88 3.86 -1.72
C GLU A 353 18.32 3.35 -0.34
N GLN A 354 19.27 4.02 0.31
CA GLN A 354 19.66 3.66 1.68
C GLN A 354 18.55 3.95 2.68
N GLY A 355 17.86 5.10 2.56
CA GLY A 355 16.73 5.44 3.43
C GLY A 355 15.63 4.38 3.38
N ILE A 356 15.24 3.92 2.19
CA ILE A 356 14.23 2.85 2.04
C ILE A 356 14.71 1.55 2.72
N ARG A 357 15.98 1.15 2.52
CA ARG A 357 16.55 -0.04 3.19
C ARG A 357 16.53 0.10 4.71
N ASP A 358 16.97 1.24 5.23
CA ASP A 358 17.10 1.45 6.66
C ASP A 358 15.75 1.58 7.37
N GLY A 359 14.76 2.15 6.68
CA GLY A 359 13.37 2.10 7.13
C GLY A 359 12.84 0.68 7.23
N ALA A 360 13.07 -0.13 6.20
CA ALA A 360 12.69 -1.54 6.24
C ALA A 360 13.41 -2.28 7.37
N ALA A 361 14.71 -2.02 7.57
CA ALA A 361 15.49 -2.55 8.67
C ALA A 361 14.92 -2.16 10.04
N TRP A 362 14.47 -0.91 10.19
CA TRP A 362 13.83 -0.45 11.42
C TRP A 362 12.54 -1.21 11.70
N ILE A 363 11.68 -1.40 10.67
CA ILE A 363 10.45 -2.19 10.80
C ILE A 363 10.78 -3.65 11.15
N ALA A 364 11.83 -4.24 10.58
CA ALA A 364 12.24 -5.61 10.90
C ALA A 364 12.79 -5.73 12.33
N HIS A 365 13.53 -4.73 12.81
CA HIS A 365 14.11 -4.72 14.16
C HIS A 365 13.05 -4.52 15.25
N HIS A 366 12.06 -3.66 14.99
CA HIS A 366 10.97 -3.34 15.91
C HIS A 366 9.65 -4.05 15.55
N PHE A 367 9.72 -5.15 14.80
CA PHE A 367 8.54 -5.74 14.19
C PHE A 367 7.51 -6.17 15.25
N THR A 368 6.28 -5.69 15.08
CA THR A 368 5.11 -6.17 15.82
C THR A 368 3.86 -5.90 14.99
N VAL A 369 2.80 -6.66 15.24
CA VAL A 369 1.46 -6.41 14.70
C VAL A 369 0.47 -6.00 15.79
N THR A 370 0.85 -6.07 17.06
CA THR A 370 -0.03 -5.87 18.22
C THR A 370 0.03 -4.46 18.82
N ALA A 371 0.91 -3.59 18.31
CA ALA A 371 0.98 -2.18 18.69
C ALA A 371 1.62 -1.34 17.56
N ASN A 372 1.60 -0.01 17.68
CA ASN A 372 2.51 0.85 16.92
C ASN A 372 3.88 0.87 17.63
N PRO A 373 4.93 0.21 17.10
CA PRO A 373 6.20 0.11 17.79
C PRO A 373 6.86 1.48 17.93
N VAL A 374 7.63 1.65 19.00
CA VAL A 374 8.32 2.90 19.31
C VAL A 374 9.80 2.67 19.48
N GLY A 375 10.59 3.53 18.83
CA GLY A 375 12.02 3.64 18.99
C GLY A 375 12.38 4.69 20.03
N LYS A 376 13.53 5.33 19.84
CA LYS A 376 13.97 6.46 20.66
C LYS A 376 13.35 7.77 20.16
N LEU A 377 13.59 8.87 20.86
CA LEU A 377 13.31 10.21 20.36
C LEU A 377 14.37 10.62 19.33
N TYR A 378 13.95 11.30 18.26
CA TYR A 378 14.84 11.87 17.25
C TYR A 378 15.88 12.80 17.92
N PRO A 379 17.17 12.77 17.52
CA PRO A 379 17.74 12.11 16.34
C PRO A 379 17.96 10.59 16.44
N GLY A 380 17.59 9.97 17.57
CA GLY A 380 17.57 8.53 17.74
C GLY A 380 18.89 7.89 18.18
N GLY A 381 19.05 6.61 17.85
CA GLY A 381 20.32 5.89 17.94
C GLY A 381 20.94 5.76 19.34
N LYS A 382 22.27 5.63 19.44
CA LYS A 382 22.93 5.19 20.70
C LYS A 382 22.61 6.09 21.89
N LYS A 383 22.60 7.41 21.69
CA LYS A 383 22.34 8.42 22.72
C LYS A 383 20.89 8.90 22.79
N GLY A 384 20.00 8.39 21.93
CA GLY A 384 18.59 8.79 21.91
C GLY A 384 17.88 8.42 23.22
N LYS A 385 17.04 9.35 23.71
CA LYS A 385 16.20 9.15 24.90
C LYS A 385 15.04 8.21 24.58
N LYS A 386 14.62 7.42 25.58
CA LYS A 386 13.36 6.67 25.47
C LYS A 386 12.19 7.65 25.64
N PRO A 387 11.09 7.47 24.89
CA PRO A 387 9.89 8.26 25.09
C PRO A 387 9.21 7.93 26.42
N SER A 388 8.47 8.89 26.96
CA SER A 388 7.76 8.77 28.24
C SER A 388 6.50 7.90 28.17
N ARG A 389 5.97 7.63 26.97
CA ARG A 389 4.69 6.95 26.75
C ARG A 389 4.70 6.05 25.51
N PRO A 390 3.81 5.04 25.45
CA PRO A 390 3.62 4.26 24.24
C PRO A 390 3.07 5.13 23.10
N ALA A 391 3.21 4.65 21.86
CA ALA A 391 2.58 5.29 20.71
C ALA A 391 1.14 4.81 20.54
N ILE A 392 0.30 5.74 20.10
CA ILE A 392 -1.04 5.49 19.58
C ILE A 392 -0.96 5.19 18.07
N HIS A 393 -2.07 5.23 17.33
CA HIS A 393 -2.13 5.00 15.87
C HIS A 393 -1.89 3.55 15.45
N HIS A 394 -2.38 2.58 16.21
CA HIS A 394 -2.13 1.16 15.94
C HIS A 394 -2.61 0.68 14.55
N PHE A 395 -3.91 0.76 14.24
CA PHE A 395 -4.39 0.27 12.95
C PHE A 395 -3.93 1.13 11.76
N TYR A 396 -3.70 2.42 12.00
CA TYR A 396 -2.99 3.29 11.06
C TYR A 396 -1.59 2.76 10.72
N TYR A 397 -0.84 2.32 11.74
CA TYR A 397 0.46 1.68 11.56
C TYR A 397 0.34 0.38 10.77
N LEU A 398 -0.63 -0.50 11.07
CA LEU A 398 -0.81 -1.73 10.28
C LEU A 398 -1.03 -1.41 8.80
N TYR A 399 -1.90 -0.44 8.48
CA TYR A 399 -2.04 0.00 7.09
C TYR A 399 -0.75 0.61 6.51
N GLY A 400 0.06 1.29 7.32
CA GLY A 400 1.43 1.67 6.98
C GLY A 400 2.35 0.49 6.66
N LEU A 401 2.27 -0.59 7.43
CA LEU A 401 3.06 -1.81 7.26
C LEU A 401 2.73 -2.48 5.92
N GLU A 402 1.44 -2.58 5.58
CA GLU A 402 0.99 -3.05 4.26
C GLU A 402 1.55 -2.18 3.14
N ARG A 403 1.42 -0.85 3.25
CA ARG A 403 1.95 0.09 2.27
C ARG A 403 3.45 -0.08 2.04
N SER A 404 4.21 -0.26 3.13
CA SER A 404 5.66 -0.44 3.07
C SER A 404 6.04 -1.76 2.41
N GLY A 405 5.34 -2.84 2.76
CA GLY A 405 5.49 -4.15 2.14
C GLY A 405 5.23 -4.10 0.63
N ILE A 406 4.10 -3.50 0.23
CA ILE A 406 3.69 -3.43 -1.18
C ILE A 406 4.54 -2.47 -2.01
N LEU A 407 4.82 -1.26 -1.52
CA LEU A 407 5.62 -0.28 -2.27
C LEU A 407 7.08 -0.74 -2.37
N GLY A 408 7.68 -1.21 -1.29
CA GLY A 408 9.06 -1.68 -1.26
C GLY A 408 9.29 -3.02 -1.97
N LEU A 409 8.21 -3.73 -2.33
CA LEU A 409 8.22 -5.12 -2.78
C LEU A 409 8.86 -6.06 -1.73
N ILE A 410 8.57 -5.79 -0.46
CA ILE A 410 9.16 -6.49 0.68
C ILE A 410 8.20 -7.62 1.08
N PRO A 411 8.55 -8.89 0.84
CA PRO A 411 7.70 -10.00 1.21
C PRO A 411 7.73 -10.27 2.72
N LYS A 412 8.88 -10.01 3.35
CA LYS A 412 9.11 -10.19 4.77
C LYS A 412 10.01 -9.08 5.30
N PHE A 413 9.71 -8.59 6.49
CA PHE A 413 10.61 -7.70 7.22
C PHE A 413 11.47 -8.56 8.15
N GLY A 414 12.72 -8.79 7.76
CA GLY A 414 13.56 -9.81 8.41
C GLY A 414 12.91 -11.20 8.31
N LYS A 415 12.59 -11.79 9.47
CA LYS A 415 11.94 -13.11 9.55
C LYS A 415 10.40 -13.06 9.43
N HIS A 416 9.81 -11.87 9.52
CA HIS A 416 8.37 -11.70 9.72
C HIS A 416 7.59 -11.62 8.40
N ASP A 417 6.58 -12.47 8.27
CA ASP A 417 5.60 -12.40 7.18
C ASP A 417 4.51 -11.41 7.59
N TRP A 418 4.73 -10.14 7.24
CA TRP A 418 3.93 -9.02 7.71
C TRP A 418 2.44 -9.17 7.39
N PHE A 419 2.10 -9.74 6.24
CA PHE A 419 0.70 -9.88 5.86
C PHE A 419 0.03 -11.02 6.63
N LYS A 420 0.70 -12.17 6.72
CA LYS A 420 0.16 -13.31 7.47
C LYS A 420 -0.01 -12.94 8.94
N GLU A 421 1.03 -12.42 9.58
CA GLU A 421 1.01 -12.06 11.00
C GLU A 421 -0.03 -10.97 11.28
N GLY A 422 -0.12 -9.93 10.44
CA GLY A 422 -1.10 -8.85 10.62
C GLY A 422 -2.54 -9.29 10.33
N ALA A 423 -2.76 -10.18 9.36
CA ALA A 423 -4.09 -10.70 9.06
C ALA A 423 -4.62 -11.59 10.20
N GLU A 424 -3.79 -12.50 10.74
CA GLU A 424 -4.18 -13.32 11.90
C GLU A 424 -4.48 -12.43 13.12
N TYR A 425 -3.66 -11.39 13.36
CA TYR A 425 -3.95 -10.43 14.43
C TYR A 425 -5.30 -9.74 14.25
N LEU A 426 -5.56 -9.15 13.08
CA LEU A 426 -6.84 -8.47 12.81
C LEU A 426 -8.05 -9.41 12.93
N LEU A 427 -7.92 -10.65 12.46
CA LEU A 427 -8.98 -11.65 12.60
C LEU A 427 -9.26 -12.00 14.07
N SER A 428 -8.22 -12.01 14.91
CA SER A 428 -8.34 -12.31 16.34
C SER A 428 -8.99 -11.20 17.17
N CYS A 429 -8.95 -9.95 16.70
CA CYS A 429 -9.44 -8.78 17.46
C CYS A 429 -10.59 -8.01 16.78
N GLN A 430 -11.24 -8.61 15.77
CA GLN A 430 -12.46 -8.04 15.21
C GLN A 430 -13.61 -8.17 16.22
N HIS A 431 -14.36 -7.09 16.46
CA HIS A 431 -15.54 -7.11 17.29
C HIS A 431 -16.66 -7.96 16.65
N SER A 432 -17.61 -8.41 17.48
CA SER A 432 -18.72 -9.27 17.05
C SER A 432 -19.62 -8.65 15.98
N ASP A 433 -19.79 -7.33 16.00
CA ASP A 433 -20.52 -6.52 15.01
C ASP A 433 -19.71 -6.20 13.75
N GLY A 434 -18.42 -6.57 13.72
CA GLY A 434 -17.56 -6.49 12.53
C GLY A 434 -16.57 -5.33 12.50
N HIS A 435 -16.57 -4.44 13.49
CA HIS A 435 -15.64 -3.31 13.49
C HIS A 435 -14.30 -3.65 14.18
N TRP A 436 -13.36 -2.71 14.08
CA TRP A 436 -12.13 -2.70 14.87
C TRP A 436 -12.03 -1.39 15.63
N ASP A 437 -11.59 -1.49 16.89
CA ASP A 437 -11.28 -0.35 17.74
C ASP A 437 -9.99 -0.65 18.53
N ALA A 438 -8.99 0.22 18.39
CA ALA A 438 -7.74 0.09 19.16
C ALA A 438 -7.83 0.77 20.53
N GLY A 439 -9.00 1.28 20.91
CA GLY A 439 -9.27 1.90 22.21
C GLY A 439 -8.26 3.02 22.51
N PRO A 440 -7.57 2.97 23.67
CA PRO A 440 -6.60 4.01 24.05
C PRO A 440 -5.38 4.09 23.12
N TYR A 441 -5.12 3.07 22.30
CA TYR A 441 -4.03 3.03 21.33
C TYR A 441 -4.47 3.36 19.89
N GLY A 442 -5.76 3.67 19.70
CA GLY A 442 -6.35 4.07 18.43
C GLY A 442 -5.95 5.47 17.99
N THR A 443 -6.48 5.89 16.84
CA THR A 443 -6.27 7.27 16.34
C THR A 443 -7.47 8.14 16.65
N SER A 444 -8.55 7.92 15.90
CA SER A 444 -9.70 8.80 15.85
C SER A 444 -11.04 8.06 15.96
N GLY A 445 -10.99 6.85 16.51
CA GLY A 445 -12.14 6.02 16.80
C GLY A 445 -12.35 4.85 15.83
N PRO A 446 -13.44 4.09 16.02
CA PRO A 446 -13.66 2.81 15.35
C PRO A 446 -13.89 2.94 13.84
N VAL A 447 -14.39 4.08 13.36
CA VAL A 447 -14.61 4.29 11.91
C VAL A 447 -13.28 4.30 11.13
N PRO A 448 -12.31 5.19 11.42
CA PRO A 448 -10.98 5.14 10.82
C PRO A 448 -10.24 3.82 11.04
N ASP A 449 -10.33 3.26 12.25
CA ASP A 449 -9.67 2.01 12.62
C ASP A 449 -10.16 0.84 11.76
N THR A 450 -11.48 0.73 11.58
CA THR A 450 -12.11 -0.24 10.68
C THR A 450 -11.71 0.00 9.22
N CYS A 451 -11.61 1.26 8.79
CA CYS A 451 -11.15 1.59 7.44
C CYS A 451 -9.71 1.08 7.20
N TRP A 452 -8.78 1.34 8.12
CA TRP A 452 -7.40 0.86 7.98
C TRP A 452 -7.28 -0.66 8.05
N ALA A 453 -8.09 -1.33 8.88
CA ALA A 453 -8.15 -2.80 8.92
C ALA A 453 -8.61 -3.39 7.58
N ILE A 454 -9.67 -2.85 6.97
CA ILE A 454 -10.12 -3.24 5.61
C ILE A 454 -8.99 -3.03 4.59
N LEU A 455 -8.37 -1.85 4.60
CA LEU A 455 -7.30 -1.52 3.65
C LEU A 455 -6.08 -2.44 3.78
N PHE A 456 -5.72 -2.84 4.99
CA PHE A 456 -4.68 -3.84 5.26
C PHE A 456 -5.07 -5.21 4.67
N LEU A 457 -6.22 -5.75 5.08
CA LEU A 457 -6.67 -7.09 4.69
C LEU A 457 -6.84 -7.24 3.18
N LYS A 458 -7.25 -6.15 2.51
CA LYS A 458 -7.43 -6.11 1.05
C LYS A 458 -6.15 -5.82 0.28
N LYS A 459 -5.01 -5.57 0.95
CA LYS A 459 -3.77 -5.08 0.33
C LYS A 459 -4.06 -3.91 -0.63
N ALA A 460 -4.71 -2.87 -0.10
CA ALA A 460 -5.32 -1.82 -0.90
C ALA A 460 -4.32 -0.98 -1.70
N THR A 461 -3.04 -0.99 -1.31
CA THR A 461 -1.98 -0.23 -1.94
C THR A 461 -1.70 -0.73 -3.34
N THR A 462 -1.69 0.18 -4.32
CA THR A 462 -1.29 -0.18 -5.68
C THR A 462 0.23 -0.23 -5.79
N PRO A 463 0.83 -1.38 -6.14
CA PRO A 463 2.29 -1.50 -6.23
C PRO A 463 2.88 -0.63 -7.36
N ILE A 464 4.16 -0.28 -7.21
CA ILE A 464 4.91 0.44 -8.26
C ILE A 464 5.26 -0.48 -9.43
N VAL A 465 5.56 -1.74 -9.12
CA VAL A 465 5.79 -2.85 -10.04
C VAL A 465 5.03 -4.05 -9.51
N ARG A 466 4.25 -4.74 -10.35
CA ARG A 466 3.54 -5.94 -9.90
C ARG A 466 4.47 -7.13 -9.96
N VAL A 467 4.62 -7.77 -8.82
CA VAL A 467 5.21 -9.09 -8.71
C VAL A 467 4.03 -10.05 -8.48
N PRO A 468 3.80 -11.06 -9.32
CA PRO A 468 2.65 -11.95 -9.14
C PRO A 468 2.62 -12.54 -7.74
N ARG A 469 1.43 -12.66 -7.15
CA ARG A 469 1.23 -13.04 -5.74
C ARG A 469 1.94 -14.35 -5.38
N ASP A 470 1.95 -15.32 -6.29
CA ASP A 470 2.65 -16.59 -6.15
C ASP A 470 4.17 -16.47 -6.07
N VAL A 471 4.74 -15.47 -6.74
CA VAL A 471 6.16 -15.11 -6.62
C VAL A 471 6.45 -14.53 -5.25
N ALA A 472 5.47 -13.82 -4.66
CA ALA A 472 5.56 -13.29 -3.30
C ALA A 472 5.34 -14.36 -2.22
N THR A 473 4.51 -15.38 -2.45
CA THR A 473 4.20 -16.47 -1.47
C THR A 473 5.13 -17.68 -1.56
N GLY A 474 5.65 -18.02 -2.75
CA GLY A 474 6.65 -19.08 -2.96
C GLY A 474 8.00 -18.81 -2.25
N LEU A 475 8.17 -17.61 -1.71
CA LEU A 475 9.30 -17.22 -0.85
C LEU A 475 9.37 -17.98 0.46
N ALA A 476 8.26 -18.51 0.99
CA ALA A 476 8.31 -19.32 2.22
C ALA A 476 9.23 -20.53 2.08
N GLU A 477 9.25 -21.18 0.91
CA GLU A 477 10.21 -22.26 0.61
C GLU A 477 11.61 -21.75 0.33
N TRP A 478 11.75 -20.58 -0.32
CA TRP A 478 13.04 -19.94 -0.60
C TRP A 478 13.80 -19.58 0.69
N PHE A 479 13.11 -18.99 1.67
CA PHE A 479 13.68 -18.66 2.97
C PHE A 479 13.90 -19.91 3.86
N LYS A 480 13.07 -20.96 3.73
CA LYS A 480 13.23 -22.22 4.49
C LYS A 480 14.48 -23.02 4.09
N LYS A 481 14.84 -23.04 2.81
CA LYS A 481 15.98 -23.82 2.28
C LYS A 481 17.35 -23.19 2.55
N ARG A 482 17.43 -22.10 3.32
CA ARG A 482 18.66 -21.33 3.56
C ARG A 482 18.87 -20.98 5.03
N LYS A 483 18.37 -21.82 5.95
CA LYS A 483 18.91 -21.84 7.32
C LYS A 483 20.34 -22.35 7.29
#